data_AF-A0A6H5JCL7-F1
#
_entry.id   AF-A0A6H5JCL7-F1
#
_cell.length_a   1.000
_cell.length_b   1.000
_cell.length_c   1.000
_cell.angle_alpha   90.00
_cell.angle_beta   90.00
_cell.angle_gamma   90.00
#
_symmetry.space_group_name_H-M   'P 1'
#
loop_
_entity.id
_entity.type
_entity.pdbx_description
1 polymer ?
#
loop_
_entity_poly.entity_id
_entity_poly.type
_entity_poly.pdbx_seq_one_letter_code
_entity_poly.pdbx_strand_id
1 'polypeptide(L)'
;MEIVPPPFRFGAVEADVFRSAQPTLKNYRFLSRLKLRTVVSIAPEGPMEDEAMFCREHSAQLVPVRAELYREEAVTVSCQQVAQVLSILADKDRLPALVHCPDGRVLSGAVLWCLRRLQCWDDRASAAEFARFSGVLPSREVEKFVESYGEEVTIPANVPRWLWGGDRAHWHPCIRIRHQPPLEVFEPDPLPSQQTLRGEVYTRTDYLRVRRDYMNMYAKNKIPEGAGGRRGGGSVGARGQGTDSASRCVVHALSGRRVENSN
;
A
#
# COMPACT_ATOMS: atom_id res chain seq x y z
N MET A 1 12.08 29.03 -21.74
CA MET A 1 11.52 28.03 -20.81
C MET A 1 11.44 26.71 -21.57
N GLU A 2 12.04 25.65 -21.07
CA GLU A 2 11.90 24.32 -21.66
C GLU A 2 10.50 23.79 -21.34
N ILE A 3 9.73 23.45 -22.38
CA ILE A 3 8.39 22.89 -22.23
C ILE A 3 8.52 21.52 -21.59
N VAL A 4 7.85 21.30 -20.45
CA VAL A 4 7.85 20.00 -19.77
C VAL A 4 6.46 19.37 -19.90
N PRO A 5 6.23 18.52 -20.92
CA PRO A 5 4.90 18.06 -21.26
C PRO A 5 4.41 16.98 -20.27
N PRO A 6 3.15 17.04 -19.84
CA PRO A 6 2.54 15.92 -19.13
C PRO A 6 2.41 14.71 -20.06
N PRO A 7 2.24 13.49 -19.51
CA PRO A 7 1.87 12.33 -20.32
C PRO A 7 0.55 12.55 -21.07
N PHE A 8 0.33 11.79 -22.13
CA PHE A 8 -0.92 11.88 -22.89
C PHE A 8 -2.13 11.53 -22.01
N ARG A 9 -3.27 12.19 -22.23
CA ARG A 9 -4.50 12.06 -21.40
C ARG A 9 -4.27 12.23 -19.89
N PHE A 10 -3.25 12.99 -19.50
CA PHE A 10 -3.04 13.32 -18.10
C PHE A 10 -4.21 14.13 -17.53
N GLY A 11 -4.64 13.79 -16.32
CA GLY A 11 -5.67 14.55 -15.61
C GLY A 11 -5.65 14.26 -14.11
N ALA A 12 -6.08 15.26 -13.33
CA ALA A 12 -6.41 15.03 -11.92
C ALA A 12 -7.79 14.34 -11.84
N VAL A 13 -7.86 13.28 -11.03
CA VAL A 13 -9.11 12.57 -10.70
C VAL A 13 -9.67 13.12 -9.40
N GLU A 14 -8.81 13.21 -8.39
CA GLU A 14 -9.07 13.79 -7.08
C GLU A 14 -7.81 14.50 -6.56
N ALA A 15 -7.89 15.13 -5.39
CA ALA A 15 -6.69 15.61 -4.71
C ALA A 15 -5.71 14.45 -4.49
N ASP A 16 -4.50 14.61 -5.02
CA ASP A 16 -3.41 13.64 -4.99
C ASP A 16 -3.69 12.31 -5.74
N VAL A 17 -4.72 12.25 -6.60
CA VAL A 17 -4.96 11.11 -7.50
C VAL A 17 -4.96 11.59 -8.93
N PHE A 18 -4.07 11.02 -9.74
CA PHE A 18 -3.87 11.38 -11.13
C PHE A 18 -4.09 10.19 -12.04
N ARG A 19 -4.44 10.46 -13.30
CA ARG A 19 -4.53 9.47 -14.37
C ARG A 19 -3.70 9.89 -15.58
N SER A 20 -3.28 8.93 -16.40
CA SER A 20 -2.72 9.21 -17.73
C SER A 20 -2.67 7.98 -18.66
N ALA A 21 -2.22 8.19 -19.89
CA ALA A 21 -1.59 7.15 -20.70
C ALA A 21 -0.18 6.81 -20.18
N GLN A 22 0.45 5.80 -20.77
CA GLN A 22 1.80 5.37 -20.40
C GLN A 22 2.79 6.54 -20.47
N PRO A 23 3.49 6.87 -19.37
CA PRO A 23 4.55 7.85 -19.39
C PRO A 23 5.72 7.45 -20.29
N THR A 24 6.32 8.43 -20.95
CA THR A 24 7.58 8.29 -21.70
C THR A 24 8.68 9.09 -21.00
N LEU A 25 9.94 8.91 -21.41
CA LEU A 25 11.10 9.64 -20.89
C LEU A 25 10.89 11.17 -20.85
N LYS A 26 10.19 11.72 -21.85
CA LYS A 26 9.89 13.17 -21.94
C LYS A 26 8.97 13.67 -20.83
N ASN A 27 8.20 12.79 -20.21
CA ASN A 27 7.19 13.13 -19.21
C ASN A 27 7.70 13.03 -17.77
N TYR A 28 8.80 12.31 -17.49
CA TYR A 28 9.24 12.08 -16.11
C TYR A 28 9.63 13.36 -15.38
N ARG A 29 10.15 14.36 -16.09
CA ARG A 29 10.39 15.69 -15.49
C ARG A 29 9.09 16.41 -15.08
N PHE A 30 7.97 16.12 -15.74
CA PHE A 30 6.65 16.59 -15.29
C PHE A 30 6.23 15.83 -14.04
N LEU A 31 6.28 14.50 -14.09
CA LEU A 31 5.82 13.62 -13.02
C LEU A 31 6.62 13.77 -11.72
N SER A 32 7.92 14.09 -11.79
CA SER A 32 8.75 14.33 -10.60
C SER A 32 8.25 15.50 -9.75
N ARG A 33 7.53 16.46 -10.35
CA ARG A 33 6.94 17.60 -9.63
C ARG A 33 5.72 17.21 -8.81
N LEU A 34 5.05 16.11 -9.16
CA LEU A 34 3.89 15.59 -8.45
C LEU A 34 4.30 14.86 -7.16
N LYS A 35 5.58 14.50 -7.01
CA LYS A 35 6.13 13.77 -5.84
C LYS A 35 5.30 12.51 -5.55
N LEU A 36 5.05 11.74 -6.61
CA LEU A 36 4.23 10.52 -6.54
C LEU A 36 4.82 9.56 -5.50
N ARG A 37 3.95 9.03 -4.64
CA ARG A 37 4.26 7.90 -3.76
C ARG A 37 3.89 6.56 -4.38
N THR A 38 2.93 6.54 -5.29
CA THR A 38 2.48 5.31 -5.95
C THR A 38 2.27 5.51 -7.45
N VAL A 39 2.66 4.52 -8.25
CA VAL A 39 2.36 4.43 -9.68
C VAL A 39 1.70 3.08 -9.94
N VAL A 40 0.45 3.09 -10.39
CA VAL A 40 -0.32 1.92 -10.78
C VAL A 40 -0.25 1.78 -12.30
N SER A 41 0.46 0.74 -12.75
CA SER A 41 0.77 0.47 -14.15
C SER A 41 -0.06 -0.70 -14.65
N ILE A 42 -1.10 -0.41 -15.43
CA ILE A 42 -2.05 -1.41 -15.94
C ILE A 42 -1.66 -1.78 -17.38
N ALA A 43 -0.91 -2.87 -17.57
CA ALA A 43 -0.34 -3.25 -18.86
C ALA A 43 -0.17 -4.78 -19.01
N PRO A 44 -0.14 -5.33 -20.23
CA PRO A 44 0.03 -6.77 -20.46
C PRO A 44 1.43 -7.25 -20.09
N GLU A 45 2.46 -6.50 -20.50
CA GLU A 45 3.87 -6.91 -20.44
C GLU A 45 4.56 -6.51 -19.12
N GLY A 46 3.80 -6.00 -18.16
CA GLY A 46 4.34 -5.42 -16.93
C GLY A 46 4.96 -4.03 -17.15
N PRO A 47 5.62 -3.46 -16.12
CA PRO A 47 6.13 -2.11 -16.20
C PRO A 47 7.43 -2.04 -17.02
N MET A 48 7.58 -0.97 -17.79
CA MET A 48 8.81 -0.70 -18.55
C MET A 48 9.99 -0.37 -17.63
N GLU A 49 11.22 -0.64 -18.10
CA GLU A 49 12.43 -0.39 -17.33
C GLU A 49 12.57 1.08 -16.91
N ASP A 50 12.26 2.01 -17.81
CA ASP A 50 12.28 3.45 -17.54
C ASP A 50 11.34 3.86 -16.40
N GLU A 51 10.14 3.26 -16.36
CA GLU A 51 9.15 3.51 -15.31
C GLU A 51 9.61 2.96 -13.97
N ALA A 52 10.21 1.76 -13.97
CA ALA A 52 10.81 1.16 -12.79
C ALA A 52 12.03 1.96 -12.29
N MET A 53 12.82 2.55 -13.19
CA MET A 53 13.92 3.46 -12.83
C MET A 53 13.38 4.75 -12.21
N PHE A 54 12.40 5.39 -12.85
CA PHE A 54 11.75 6.60 -12.32
C PHE A 54 11.19 6.38 -10.92
N CYS A 55 10.46 5.28 -10.71
CA CYS A 55 9.88 4.96 -9.40
C CYS A 55 10.96 4.76 -8.33
N ARG A 56 12.06 4.07 -8.66
CA ARG A 56 13.20 3.87 -7.75
C ARG A 56 13.87 5.19 -7.37
N GLU A 57 14.13 6.06 -8.35
CA GLU A 57 14.78 7.36 -8.14
C GLU A 57 13.94 8.29 -7.26
N HIS A 58 12.62 8.25 -7.42
CA HIS A 58 11.69 9.10 -6.67
C HIS A 58 11.09 8.44 -5.42
N SER A 59 11.57 7.26 -5.02
CA SER A 59 11.03 6.48 -3.89
C SER A 59 9.51 6.25 -3.98
N ALA A 60 8.99 6.10 -5.21
CA ALA A 60 7.61 5.76 -5.48
C ALA A 60 7.45 4.24 -5.57
N GLN A 61 6.35 3.71 -5.04
CA GLN A 61 6.00 2.31 -5.19
C GLN A 61 5.37 2.08 -6.58
N LEU A 62 5.98 1.20 -7.37
CA LEU A 62 5.40 0.72 -8.63
C LEU A 62 4.50 -0.50 -8.36
N VAL A 63 3.24 -0.41 -8.78
CA VAL A 63 2.22 -1.44 -8.62
C VAL A 63 1.79 -1.93 -10.00
N PRO A 64 2.35 -3.04 -10.50
CA PRO A 64 1.98 -3.59 -11.80
C PRO A 64 0.65 -4.35 -11.73
N VAL A 65 -0.26 -4.04 -12.63
CA VAL A 65 -1.55 -4.71 -12.81
C VAL A 65 -1.57 -5.32 -14.21
N ARG A 66 -1.49 -6.65 -14.29
CA ARG A 66 -1.52 -7.34 -15.58
C ARG A 66 -2.92 -7.37 -16.16
N ALA A 67 -3.09 -6.78 -17.33
CA ALA A 67 -4.34 -6.78 -18.08
C ALA A 67 -4.01 -6.85 -19.57
N GLU A 68 -4.64 -7.79 -20.27
CA GLU A 68 -4.39 -8.06 -21.69
C GLU A 68 -5.04 -7.02 -22.59
N LEU A 69 -4.43 -6.72 -23.74
CA LEU A 69 -5.02 -5.83 -24.74
C LEU A 69 -5.54 -6.68 -25.91
N TYR A 70 -6.63 -7.42 -25.69
CA TYR A 70 -7.18 -8.27 -26.75
C TYR A 70 -7.82 -7.46 -27.89
N ARG A 71 -8.46 -6.33 -27.55
CA ARG A 71 -9.12 -5.38 -28.47
C ARG A 71 -9.11 -3.98 -27.83
N GLU A 72 -9.23 -2.93 -28.63
CA GLU A 72 -9.21 -1.53 -28.15
C GLU A 72 -10.28 -1.20 -27.09
N GLU A 73 -11.35 -2.01 -26.98
CA GLU A 73 -12.47 -1.81 -26.07
C GLU A 73 -12.58 -2.87 -24.96
N ALA A 74 -11.67 -3.85 -24.92
CA ALA A 74 -11.76 -4.97 -24.00
C ALA A 74 -11.42 -4.54 -22.57
N VAL A 75 -12.21 -5.01 -21.59
CA VAL A 75 -11.88 -4.84 -20.17
C VAL A 75 -11.34 -6.16 -19.64
N THR A 76 -10.02 -6.20 -19.45
CA THR A 76 -9.29 -7.40 -19.06
C THR A 76 -8.70 -7.33 -17.66
N VAL A 77 -8.87 -6.19 -16.97
CA VAL A 77 -8.64 -6.10 -15.54
C VAL A 77 -9.67 -6.95 -14.81
N SER A 78 -9.25 -7.75 -13.84
CA SER A 78 -10.19 -8.50 -13.00
C SER A 78 -10.78 -7.61 -11.92
N CYS A 79 -11.98 -7.95 -11.43
CA CYS A 79 -12.58 -7.23 -10.31
C CYS A 79 -11.68 -7.24 -9.06
N GLN A 80 -10.89 -8.31 -8.85
CA GLN A 80 -9.94 -8.38 -7.74
C GLN A 80 -8.80 -7.37 -7.90
N GLN A 81 -8.28 -7.19 -9.12
CA GLN A 81 -7.27 -6.17 -9.40
C GLN A 81 -7.83 -4.76 -9.21
N VAL A 82 -9.07 -4.52 -9.65
CA VAL A 82 -9.76 -3.26 -9.37
C VAL A 82 -9.87 -3.04 -7.86
N ALA A 83 -10.31 -4.03 -7.07
CA ALA A 83 -10.41 -3.91 -5.62
C ALA A 83 -9.07 -3.57 -4.96
N GLN A 84 -7.97 -4.17 -5.43
CA GLN A 84 -6.61 -3.84 -4.96
C GLN A 84 -6.24 -2.39 -5.27
N VAL A 85 -6.50 -1.92 -6.49
CA VAL A 85 -6.22 -0.53 -6.89
C VAL A 85 -7.10 0.44 -6.10
N LEU A 86 -8.39 0.16 -5.92
CA LEU A 86 -9.27 0.99 -5.11
C LEU A 86 -8.80 1.09 -3.66
N SER A 87 -8.33 -0.02 -3.08
CA SER A 87 -7.78 -0.03 -1.72
C SER A 87 -6.51 0.85 -1.61
N ILE A 88 -5.68 0.86 -2.66
CA ILE A 88 -4.50 1.74 -2.76
C ILE A 88 -4.91 3.21 -2.85
N LEU A 89 -5.89 3.54 -3.70
CA LEU A 89 -6.33 4.92 -3.90
C LEU A 89 -7.09 5.48 -2.68
N ALA A 90 -7.75 4.62 -1.92
CA ALA A 90 -8.39 4.95 -0.66
C ALA A 90 -7.38 5.16 0.50
N ASP A 91 -6.11 4.79 0.32
CA ASP A 91 -5.05 4.91 1.34
C ASP A 91 -4.31 6.23 1.21
N LYS A 92 -4.60 7.16 2.11
CA LYS A 92 -3.99 8.49 2.12
C LYS A 92 -2.47 8.43 2.22
N ASP A 93 -1.92 7.40 2.87
CA ASP A 93 -0.47 7.25 3.05
C ASP A 93 0.23 6.80 1.76
N ARG A 94 -0.53 6.33 0.77
CA ARG A 94 -0.07 5.96 -0.58
C ARG A 94 -0.21 7.08 -1.61
N LEU A 95 -0.84 8.20 -1.26
CA LEU A 95 -1.03 9.36 -2.13
C LEU A 95 0.14 10.35 -2.00
N PRO A 96 0.60 11.00 -3.09
CA PRO A 96 -0.04 11.06 -4.40
C PRO A 96 0.16 9.83 -5.30
N ALA A 97 -0.87 9.43 -6.03
CA ALA A 97 -0.87 8.25 -6.88
C ALA A 97 -1.18 8.57 -8.35
N LEU A 98 -0.49 7.90 -9.28
CA LEU A 98 -0.78 7.92 -10.71
C LEU A 98 -1.34 6.57 -11.15
N VAL A 99 -2.48 6.56 -11.83
CA VAL A 99 -3.04 5.36 -12.50
C VAL A 99 -2.92 5.52 -14.01
N HIS A 100 -2.27 4.57 -14.68
CA HIS A 100 -2.18 4.60 -16.15
C HIS A 100 -2.37 3.22 -16.76
N CYS A 101 -2.72 3.25 -18.05
CA CYS A 101 -2.64 2.11 -18.96
C CYS A 101 -1.99 2.59 -20.27
N PRO A 102 -1.62 1.70 -21.22
CA PRO A 102 -0.91 2.06 -22.44
C PRO A 102 -1.42 3.31 -23.14
N ASP A 103 -2.74 3.43 -23.32
CA ASP A 103 -3.37 4.59 -23.93
C ASP A 103 -4.12 5.51 -22.95
N GLY A 104 -4.29 5.14 -21.67
CA GLY A 104 -5.03 5.94 -20.69
C GLY A 104 -6.55 6.01 -20.91
N ARG A 105 -7.13 5.10 -21.73
CA ARG A 105 -8.56 5.09 -22.07
C ARG A 105 -9.33 4.07 -21.24
N VAL A 106 -9.40 2.83 -21.70
CA VAL A 106 -10.40 1.84 -21.28
C VAL A 106 -10.05 1.23 -19.92
N LEU A 107 -8.85 0.67 -19.74
CA LEU A 107 -8.50 -0.04 -18.51
C LEU A 107 -8.42 0.91 -17.30
N SER A 108 -7.68 2.02 -17.44
CA SER A 108 -7.65 3.05 -16.39
C SER A 108 -9.02 3.71 -16.19
N GLY A 109 -9.79 3.92 -17.27
CA GLY A 109 -11.15 4.44 -17.20
C GLY A 109 -12.10 3.54 -16.41
N ALA A 110 -12.08 2.23 -16.64
CA ALA A 110 -12.92 1.26 -15.93
C ALA A 110 -12.59 1.21 -14.43
N VAL A 111 -11.30 1.18 -14.08
CA VAL A 111 -10.84 1.26 -12.68
C VAL A 111 -11.34 2.54 -11.99
N LEU A 112 -11.20 3.68 -12.67
CA LEU A 112 -11.60 4.97 -12.11
C LEU A 112 -13.12 5.15 -12.06
N TRP A 113 -13.88 4.52 -12.96
CA TRP A 113 -15.34 4.43 -12.81
C TRP A 113 -15.71 3.65 -11.55
N CYS A 114 -15.05 2.52 -11.26
CA CYS A 114 -15.27 1.81 -9.99
C CYS A 114 -14.89 2.68 -8.77
N LEU A 115 -13.89 3.56 -8.89
CA LEU A 115 -13.59 4.57 -7.86
C LEU A 115 -14.76 5.56 -7.68
N ARG A 116 -15.34 6.05 -8.78
CA ARG A 116 -16.53 6.92 -8.72
C ARG A 116 -17.71 6.22 -8.05
N ARG A 117 -17.92 4.93 -8.31
CA ARG A 117 -18.93 4.13 -7.58
C ARG A 117 -18.62 4.04 -6.09
N LEU A 118 -17.35 3.90 -5.68
CA LEU A 118 -16.93 3.93 -4.26
C LEU A 118 -17.19 5.28 -3.58
N GLN A 119 -17.16 6.36 -4.36
CA GLN A 119 -17.54 7.71 -3.93
C GLN A 119 -19.05 7.97 -3.99
N CYS A 120 -19.86 6.95 -4.28
CA CYS A 120 -21.31 7.05 -4.48
C CYS A 120 -21.73 8.03 -5.60
N TRP A 121 -20.92 8.18 -6.64
CA TRP A 121 -21.34 8.92 -7.84
C TRP A 121 -22.38 8.13 -8.64
N ASP A 122 -23.21 8.87 -9.37
CA ASP A 122 -24.14 8.29 -10.35
C ASP A 122 -23.38 7.70 -11.54
N ASP A 123 -23.88 6.60 -12.08
CA ASP A 123 -23.23 5.90 -13.20
C ASP A 123 -23.23 6.73 -14.48
N ARG A 124 -24.21 7.62 -14.71
CA ARG A 124 -24.20 8.51 -15.89
C ARG A 124 -23.11 9.58 -15.78
N ALA A 125 -22.91 10.12 -14.58
CA ALA A 125 -21.83 11.07 -14.32
C ALA A 125 -20.45 10.41 -14.51
N SER A 126 -20.32 9.18 -14.02
CA SER A 126 -19.10 8.37 -14.16
C SER A 126 -18.83 7.97 -15.62
N ALA A 127 -19.87 7.59 -16.37
CA ALA A 127 -19.80 7.33 -17.81
C ALA A 127 -19.38 8.57 -18.62
N ALA A 128 -19.87 9.75 -18.24
CA ALA A 128 -19.49 11.01 -18.87
C ALA A 128 -18.01 11.35 -18.62
N GLU A 129 -17.50 11.11 -17.40
CA GLU A 129 -16.07 11.24 -17.11
C GLU A 129 -15.24 10.24 -17.94
N PHE A 130 -15.66 8.98 -18.00
CA PHE A 130 -15.01 7.97 -18.84
C PHE A 130 -14.91 8.45 -20.30
N ALA A 131 -16.02 8.89 -20.88
CA ALA A 131 -16.10 9.33 -22.27
C ALA A 131 -15.21 10.55 -22.56
N ARG A 132 -15.06 11.46 -21.58
CA ARG A 132 -14.17 12.63 -21.69
C ARG A 132 -12.71 12.23 -21.89
N PHE A 133 -12.25 11.17 -21.20
CA PHE A 133 -10.85 10.73 -21.31
C PHE A 133 -10.62 9.72 -22.43
N SER A 134 -11.57 8.81 -22.67
CA SER A 134 -11.48 7.85 -23.76
C SER A 134 -11.71 8.49 -25.13
N GLY A 135 -12.43 9.62 -25.21
CA GLY A 135 -12.87 10.24 -26.45
C GLY A 135 -14.02 9.51 -27.15
N VAL A 136 -14.61 8.49 -26.52
CA VAL A 136 -15.73 7.69 -27.04
C VAL A 136 -16.67 7.30 -25.91
N LEU A 137 -17.94 7.06 -26.23
CA LEU A 137 -18.88 6.50 -25.25
C LEU A 137 -18.39 5.12 -24.76
N PRO A 138 -18.67 4.74 -23.50
CA PRO A 138 -18.32 3.41 -23.02
C PRO A 138 -19.00 2.33 -23.85
N SER A 139 -18.25 1.26 -24.15
CA SER A 139 -18.81 0.09 -24.80
C SER A 139 -19.70 -0.68 -23.82
N ARG A 140 -20.60 -1.52 -24.35
CA ARG A 140 -21.43 -2.42 -23.53
C ARG A 140 -20.60 -3.37 -22.66
N GLU A 141 -19.37 -3.69 -23.08
CA GLU A 141 -18.45 -4.53 -22.31
C GLU A 141 -17.94 -3.79 -21.06
N VAL A 142 -17.56 -2.51 -21.21
CA VAL A 142 -17.17 -1.65 -20.08
C VAL A 142 -18.33 -1.47 -19.10
N GLU A 143 -19.53 -1.17 -19.60
CA GLU A 143 -20.72 -1.00 -18.77
C GLU A 143 -21.02 -2.28 -17.97
N LYS A 144 -21.08 -3.43 -18.65
CA LYS A 144 -21.31 -4.72 -17.98
C LYS A 144 -20.25 -5.05 -16.95
N PHE A 145 -18.98 -4.75 -17.23
CA PHE A 145 -17.90 -4.97 -16.27
C PHE A 145 -18.14 -4.13 -15.00
N VAL A 146 -18.41 -2.84 -15.17
CA VAL A 146 -18.65 -1.93 -14.03
C VAL A 146 -19.91 -2.34 -13.27
N GLU A 147 -21.00 -2.66 -13.96
CA GLU A 147 -22.28 -3.10 -13.34
C GLU A 147 -22.12 -4.39 -12.53
N SER A 148 -21.34 -5.35 -13.06
CA SER A 148 -21.11 -6.65 -12.43
C SER A 148 -20.03 -6.64 -11.33
N TYR A 149 -19.34 -5.51 -11.12
CA TYR A 149 -18.35 -5.38 -10.06
C TYR A 149 -18.96 -5.66 -8.68
N GLY A 150 -18.45 -6.68 -7.99
CA GLY A 150 -18.93 -7.11 -6.67
C GLY A 150 -17.81 -7.47 -5.68
N GLU A 151 -16.55 -7.18 -6.02
CA GLU A 151 -15.41 -7.51 -5.16
C GLU A 151 -15.28 -6.57 -3.97
N GLU A 152 -14.77 -7.11 -2.87
CA GLU A 152 -14.66 -6.41 -1.60
C GLU A 152 -13.42 -5.52 -1.54
N VAL A 153 -13.63 -4.22 -1.34
CA VAL A 153 -12.55 -3.22 -1.22
C VAL A 153 -12.09 -3.13 0.23
N THR A 154 -10.78 -3.20 0.45
CA THR A 154 -10.22 -2.99 1.79
C THR A 154 -10.02 -1.50 2.04
N ILE A 155 -10.74 -0.96 3.02
CA ILE A 155 -10.68 0.43 3.43
C ILE A 155 -9.59 0.60 4.50
N PRO A 156 -8.54 1.41 4.23
CA PRO A 156 -7.44 1.62 5.15
C PRO A 156 -7.85 2.47 6.36
N ALA A 157 -6.99 2.57 7.37
CA ALA A 157 -7.27 3.37 8.56
C ALA A 157 -7.30 4.88 8.28
N ASN A 158 -6.46 5.34 7.36
CA ASN A 158 -6.31 6.75 7.00
C ASN A 158 -6.84 6.98 5.59
N VAL A 159 -8.09 7.42 5.47
CA VAL A 159 -8.73 7.70 4.18
C VAL A 159 -8.63 9.19 3.83
N PRO A 160 -8.50 9.56 2.54
CA PRO A 160 -8.40 10.95 2.12
C PRO A 160 -9.73 11.69 2.25
N ARG A 161 -9.69 13.02 2.39
CA ARG A 161 -10.90 13.85 2.62
C ARG A 161 -11.94 13.76 1.51
N TRP A 162 -11.49 13.57 0.27
CA TRP A 162 -12.40 13.41 -0.87
C TRP A 162 -13.18 12.09 -0.81
N LEU A 163 -12.74 11.12 0.00
CA LEU A 163 -13.46 9.89 0.28
C LEU A 163 -14.19 10.03 1.61
N TRP A 164 -15.50 10.23 1.56
CA TRP A 164 -16.40 10.29 2.73
C TRP A 164 -15.97 11.32 3.79
N GLY A 165 -15.37 12.43 3.39
CA GLY A 165 -14.92 13.48 4.33
C GLY A 165 -13.63 13.16 5.08
N GLY A 166 -13.00 12.00 4.83
CA GLY A 166 -11.85 11.51 5.60
C GLY A 166 -12.22 10.50 6.69
N ASP A 167 -13.49 10.10 6.77
CA ASP A 167 -13.99 9.09 7.70
C ASP A 167 -14.23 7.75 6.99
N ARG A 168 -14.20 6.64 7.74
CA ARG A 168 -14.50 5.31 7.20
C ARG A 168 -16.01 5.06 7.19
N ALA A 169 -16.59 4.88 6.01
CA ALA A 169 -17.99 4.48 5.89
C ALA A 169 -18.18 3.08 6.48
N HIS A 170 -19.22 2.89 7.30
CA HIS A 170 -19.57 1.59 7.89
C HIS A 170 -20.36 0.69 6.93
N TRP A 171 -20.90 1.27 5.85
CA TRP A 171 -21.68 0.60 4.83
C TRP A 171 -21.58 1.35 3.50
N HIS A 172 -21.75 0.64 2.39
CA HIS A 172 -21.73 1.22 1.05
C HIS A 172 -22.81 0.56 0.15
N PRO A 173 -23.56 1.33 -0.66
CA PRO A 173 -24.74 0.84 -1.38
C PRO A 173 -24.44 -0.16 -2.50
N CYS A 174 -23.30 -0.03 -3.18
CA CYS A 174 -23.01 -0.77 -4.41
C CYS A 174 -21.70 -1.56 -4.38
N ILE A 175 -20.89 -1.40 -3.34
CA ILE A 175 -19.53 -1.96 -3.25
C ILE A 175 -19.41 -2.57 -1.86
N ARG A 176 -18.93 -3.80 -1.81
CA ARG A 176 -18.61 -4.45 -0.54
C ARG A 176 -17.34 -3.83 0.01
N ILE A 177 -17.36 -3.45 1.28
CA ILE A 177 -16.20 -2.86 1.96
C ILE A 177 -15.81 -3.68 3.18
N ARG A 178 -14.51 -3.81 3.39
CA ARG A 178 -13.92 -4.40 4.60
C ARG A 178 -12.94 -3.38 5.19
N HIS A 179 -13.00 -3.15 6.49
CA HIS A 179 -12.00 -2.30 7.14
C HIS A 179 -10.72 -3.07 7.41
N GLN A 180 -9.59 -2.48 7.04
CA GLN A 180 -8.33 -2.89 7.63
C GLN A 180 -8.41 -2.60 9.14
N PRO A 181 -8.07 -3.57 10.00
CA PRO A 181 -8.03 -3.30 11.43
C PRO A 181 -7.07 -2.13 11.68
N PRO A 182 -7.37 -1.25 12.66
CA PRO A 182 -6.36 -0.32 13.14
C PRO A 182 -5.08 -1.11 13.43
N LEU A 183 -3.91 -0.52 13.20
CA LEU A 183 -2.69 -1.09 13.79
C LEU A 183 -2.98 -1.25 15.28
N GLU A 184 -2.90 -2.49 15.79
CA GLU A 184 -2.97 -2.72 17.22
C GLU A 184 -1.82 -1.94 17.83
N VAL A 185 -2.12 -0.74 18.35
CA VAL A 185 -1.24 -0.09 19.29
C VAL A 185 -1.32 -1.02 20.49
N PHE A 186 -0.32 -1.88 20.63
CA PHE A 186 -0.15 -2.68 21.82
C PHE A 186 0.13 -1.67 22.95
N GLU A 187 -0.95 -1.14 23.55
CA GLU A 187 -0.85 -0.49 24.85
C GLU A 187 -0.25 -1.57 25.74
N PRO A 188 1.00 -1.40 26.23
CA PRO A 188 1.55 -2.38 27.11
C PRO A 188 0.60 -2.49 28.29
N ASP A 189 0.11 -3.70 28.58
CA ASP A 189 -0.74 -3.96 29.75
C ASP A 189 -0.17 -3.18 30.95
N PRO A 190 -1.01 -2.47 31.73
CA PRO A 190 -0.53 -1.75 32.88
C PRO A 190 0.27 -2.73 33.74
N LEU A 191 1.58 -2.47 33.85
CA LEU A 191 2.50 -3.39 34.53
C LEU A 191 1.94 -3.66 35.93
N PRO A 192 1.60 -4.91 36.26
CA PRO A 192 1.16 -5.22 37.61
C PRO A 192 2.27 -4.84 38.59
N SER A 193 1.87 -4.31 39.75
CA SER A 193 2.79 -3.79 40.77
C SER A 193 3.85 -4.82 41.17
N GLN A 194 3.50 -6.11 41.09
CA GLN A 194 4.35 -7.27 41.30
C GLN A 194 3.94 -8.41 40.36
N GLN A 195 4.91 -9.13 39.78
CA GLN A 195 4.68 -10.41 39.09
C GLN A 195 5.50 -11.51 39.73
N THR A 196 4.88 -12.65 40.01
CA THR A 196 5.61 -13.83 40.47
C THR A 196 5.95 -14.71 39.27
N LEU A 197 7.23 -14.86 38.95
CA LEU A 197 7.73 -15.74 37.89
C LEU A 197 8.60 -16.81 38.52
N ARG A 198 8.24 -18.10 38.31
CA ARG A 198 8.93 -19.28 38.89
C ARG A 198 9.22 -19.17 40.40
N GLY A 199 8.29 -18.57 41.15
CA GLY A 199 8.39 -18.43 42.61
C GLY A 199 9.12 -17.19 43.12
N GLU A 200 9.67 -16.36 42.23
CA GLU A 200 10.32 -15.09 42.59
C GLU A 200 9.40 -13.90 42.26
N VAL A 201 9.30 -12.94 43.18
CA VAL A 201 8.48 -11.73 43.02
C VAL A 201 9.32 -10.64 42.37
N TYR A 202 8.93 -10.22 41.16
CA TYR A 202 9.54 -9.13 40.42
C TYR A 202 8.69 -7.87 40.57
N THR A 203 9.32 -6.79 41.04
CA THR A 203 8.69 -5.49 41.19
C THR A 203 8.71 -4.70 39.88
N ARG A 204 7.89 -3.65 39.80
CA ARG A 204 7.92 -2.67 38.69
C ARG A 204 9.34 -2.14 38.40
N THR A 205 10.16 -1.93 39.44
CA THR A 205 11.54 -1.45 39.30
C THR A 205 12.44 -2.50 38.64
N ASP A 206 12.23 -3.78 38.94
CA ASP A 206 12.96 -4.89 38.33
C ASP A 206 12.66 -5.00 36.84
N TYR A 207 11.37 -4.89 36.48
CA TYR A 207 10.94 -4.92 35.08
C TYR A 207 11.53 -3.75 34.27
N LEU A 208 11.47 -2.52 34.80
CA LEU A 208 12.01 -1.35 34.12
C LEU A 208 13.53 -1.45 33.93
N ARG A 209 14.24 -2.00 34.91
CA ARG A 209 15.68 -2.27 34.82
C ARG A 209 16.00 -3.27 33.72
N VAL A 210 15.31 -4.41 33.69
CA VAL A 210 15.52 -5.47 32.68
C VAL A 210 15.19 -4.97 31.28
N ARG A 211 14.07 -4.25 31.12
CA ARG A 211 13.70 -3.62 29.85
C ARG A 211 14.76 -2.60 29.40
N ARG A 212 15.28 -1.78 30.31
CA ARG A 212 16.37 -0.83 30.02
C ARG A 212 17.64 -1.56 29.57
N ASP A 213 18.02 -2.63 30.27
CA ASP A 213 19.21 -3.42 29.93
C ASP A 213 19.05 -4.12 28.58
N TYR A 214 17.86 -4.65 28.27
CA TYR A 214 17.53 -5.23 26.97
C TYR A 214 17.60 -4.19 25.85
N MET A 215 17.00 -3.01 26.04
CA MET A 215 17.05 -1.92 25.05
C MET A 215 18.47 -1.39 24.84
N ASN A 216 19.28 -1.34 25.91
CA ASN A 216 20.70 -0.97 25.82
C ASN A 216 21.53 -2.03 25.09
N MET A 217 21.26 -3.32 25.31
CA MET A 217 21.89 -4.41 24.56
C MET A 217 21.51 -4.35 23.07
N TYR A 218 20.25 -4.10 22.76
CA TYR A 218 19.76 -3.91 21.39
C TYR A 218 20.43 -2.70 20.72
N ALA A 219 20.57 -1.59 21.43
CA ALA A 219 21.24 -0.40 20.92
C ALA A 219 22.75 -0.63 20.68
N LYS A 220 23.41 -1.44 21.51
CA LYS A 220 24.83 -1.82 21.34
C LYS A 220 25.05 -2.81 20.19
N ASN A 221 24.05 -3.67 19.92
CA ASN A 221 24.12 -4.69 18.88
C ASN A 221 23.49 -4.25 17.54
N LYS A 222 22.97 -3.02 17.45
CA LYS A 222 22.65 -2.41 16.16
C LYS A 222 23.96 -2.23 15.40
N ILE A 223 24.13 -3.03 14.35
CA ILE A 223 25.15 -2.80 13.32
C ILE A 223 24.94 -1.36 12.81
N PRO A 224 25.96 -0.49 12.81
CA PRO A 224 25.82 0.84 12.25
C PRO A 224 25.43 0.71 10.77
N GLU A 225 24.32 1.33 10.37
CA GLU A 225 23.95 1.45 8.96
C GLU A 225 25.01 2.30 8.25
N GLY A 226 26.02 1.62 7.71
CA GLY A 226 27.12 2.24 7.00
C GLY A 226 28.42 1.45 7.04
N ALA A 227 28.50 0.32 6.34
CA ALA A 227 29.73 -0.19 5.71
C ALA A 227 29.40 -1.46 4.89
N GLY A 228 29.64 -1.41 3.57
CA GLY A 228 29.49 -2.56 2.68
C GLY A 228 30.54 -3.64 2.93
N GLY A 229 30.25 -4.88 2.52
CA GLY A 229 31.26 -5.93 2.47
C GLY A 229 30.73 -7.36 2.54
N ARG A 230 30.37 -7.92 1.37
CA ARG A 230 30.71 -9.26 0.87
C ARG A 230 30.85 -10.47 1.85
N ARG A 231 30.15 -11.55 1.42
CA ARG A 231 30.46 -13.00 1.42
C ARG A 231 29.73 -13.88 2.43
N GLY A 232 29.28 -15.04 1.91
CA GLY A 232 29.35 -16.33 2.59
C GLY A 232 28.01 -17.02 2.77
N GLY A 233 27.81 -18.13 2.04
CA GLY A 233 26.57 -18.92 2.06
C GLY A 233 26.38 -19.77 3.31
N GLY A 234 25.22 -20.43 3.38
CA GLY A 234 24.92 -21.42 4.41
C GLY A 234 23.41 -21.61 4.59
N SER A 235 22.85 -22.58 3.89
CA SER A 235 21.48 -23.08 4.04
C SER A 235 21.25 -23.77 5.39
N VAL A 236 20.17 -23.45 6.12
CA VAL A 236 19.40 -24.42 6.93
C VAL A 236 17.96 -23.90 7.05
N GLY A 237 17.00 -24.76 6.70
CA GLY A 237 15.57 -24.48 6.88
C GLY A 237 15.12 -24.60 8.33
N ALA A 238 14.17 -23.76 8.74
CA ALA A 238 13.37 -24.00 9.93
C ALA A 238 11.97 -23.40 9.73
N ARG A 239 10.96 -24.28 9.69
CA ARG A 239 9.59 -23.95 10.05
C ARG A 239 9.58 -23.44 11.49
N GLY A 240 8.91 -22.34 11.76
CA GLY A 240 8.69 -21.88 13.14
C GLY A 240 7.92 -20.58 13.19
N GLN A 241 6.71 -20.64 13.72
CA GLN A 241 5.88 -19.51 14.14
C GLN A 241 6.67 -18.60 15.10
N GLY A 242 6.44 -17.28 15.06
CA GLY A 242 6.91 -16.40 16.15
C GLY A 242 7.06 -14.93 15.77
N THR A 243 5.95 -14.18 15.77
CA THR A 243 6.01 -12.74 16.06
C THR A 243 6.19 -12.59 17.56
N ASP A 244 7.44 -12.50 18.01
CA ASP A 244 7.75 -12.41 19.43
C ASP A 244 7.75 -10.94 19.86
N SER A 245 6.75 -10.56 20.65
CA SER A 245 6.63 -9.20 21.19
C SER A 245 7.75 -8.91 22.19
N ALA A 246 8.20 -7.66 22.28
CA ALA A 246 9.26 -7.26 23.21
C ALA A 246 8.96 -7.67 24.68
N SER A 247 7.68 -7.75 25.05
CA SER A 247 7.23 -8.25 26.36
C SER A 247 7.51 -9.74 26.55
N ARG A 248 7.33 -10.58 25.53
CA ARG A 248 7.71 -12.00 25.55
C ARG A 248 9.22 -12.18 25.61
N CYS A 249 9.99 -11.39 24.86
CA CYS A 249 11.44 -11.45 24.90
C CYS A 249 12.02 -11.06 26.27
N VAL A 250 11.42 -10.09 26.98
CA VAL A 250 11.83 -9.70 28.34
C VAL A 250 11.55 -10.81 29.36
N VAL A 251 10.39 -11.46 29.28
CA VAL A 251 10.05 -12.63 30.11
C VAL A 251 10.99 -13.81 29.81
N HIS A 252 11.35 -14.01 28.54
CA HIS A 252 12.31 -15.04 28.12
C HIS A 252 13.74 -14.72 28.58
N ALA A 253 14.16 -13.45 28.54
CA ALA A 253 15.47 -13.00 29.03
C ALA A 253 15.62 -13.14 30.55
N LEU A 254 14.53 -12.95 31.31
CA LEU A 254 14.47 -13.26 32.74
C LEU A 254 14.64 -14.77 33.01
N SER A 255 14.15 -15.62 32.11
CA SER A 255 14.25 -17.08 32.25
C SER A 255 15.62 -17.68 31.88
N GLY A 256 16.47 -16.93 31.17
CA GLY A 256 17.70 -17.44 30.54
C GLY A 256 19.03 -17.15 31.24
N ARG A 257 19.06 -16.45 32.38
CA ARG A 257 20.32 -16.19 33.10
C ARG A 257 20.68 -17.32 34.06
N ARG A 258 21.22 -18.43 33.53
CA ARG A 258 22.30 -19.18 34.20
C ARG A 258 22.99 -20.13 33.20
N VAL A 259 24.12 -19.70 32.66
CA VAL A 259 25.21 -20.61 32.28
C VAL A 259 26.47 -20.06 32.95
N GLU A 260 27.04 -20.92 33.80
CA GLU A 260 28.42 -20.97 34.29
C GLU A 260 28.91 -19.88 35.25
N ASN A 261 28.94 -20.25 36.53
CA ASN A 261 30.21 -20.38 37.26
C ASN A 261 29.99 -21.20 38.54
N SER A 262 30.50 -22.43 38.56
CA SER A 262 30.96 -23.15 39.75
C SER A 262 32.09 -24.10 39.32
N ASN A 263 33.19 -24.02 40.08
CA ASN A 263 34.45 -24.78 40.03
C ASN A 263 34.41 -26.19 39.44
#